data_AF-A0AAN3BT82-F1
#
_entry.id   AF-A0AAN3BT82-F1
#
_cell.length_a   1.000
_cell.length_b   1.000
_cell.length_c   1.000
_cell.angle_alpha   90.00
_cell.angle_beta   90.00
_cell.angle_gamma   90.00
#
_symmetry.space_group_name_H-M   'P 1'
#
loop_
_entity.id
_entity.type
_entity.pdbx_description
1 polymer ?
#
loop_
_entity_poly.entity_id
_entity_poly.type
_entity_poly.pdbx_seq_one_letter_code
_entity_poly.pdbx_strand_id
1 'polypeptide(L)'
;MNIRYLSNKRSEEKESVFKTKIIPPENLKSLNIKMQGDRNCCYGVLEINGKQLGKGITAVKLDLNAGSLPVVQVKYHPLTVSEEMQNVLYQKR
;
A
#
# COMPACT_ATOMS: atom_id res chain seq x y z
N MET A 1 -19.47 -30.72 36.30
CA MET A 1 -18.34 -29.76 36.34
C MET A 1 -17.42 -30.11 35.19
N ASN A 2 -17.30 -29.24 34.17
CA ASN A 2 -16.46 -29.51 33.00
C ASN A 2 -15.59 -28.28 32.67
N ILE A 3 -14.34 -28.40 33.11
CA ILE A 3 -13.08 -27.87 32.59
C ILE A 3 -13.18 -26.59 31.74
N ARG A 4 -13.07 -25.45 32.42
CA ARG A 4 -12.69 -24.14 31.88
C ARG A 4 -11.19 -24.11 31.53
N TYR A 5 -10.75 -24.79 30.46
CA TYR A 5 -9.37 -24.63 29.97
C TYR A 5 -9.27 -24.89 28.47
N LEU A 6 -9.76 -23.96 27.66
CA LEU A 6 -9.14 -23.67 26.36
C LEU A 6 -8.99 -22.16 26.22
N SER A 7 -8.11 -21.66 27.10
CA SER A 7 -7.05 -20.72 26.77
C SER A 7 -7.26 -19.88 25.50
N ASN A 8 -7.61 -18.63 25.74
CA ASN A 8 -7.07 -17.41 25.14
C ASN A 8 -5.62 -17.57 24.63
N LYS A 9 -5.44 -18.22 23.48
CA LYS A 9 -4.18 -18.25 22.74
C LYS A 9 -4.38 -18.07 21.23
N ARG A 10 -5.49 -17.47 20.79
CA ARG A 10 -5.64 -16.97 19.42
C ARG A 10 -5.16 -15.52 19.29
N SER A 11 -4.01 -15.26 19.92
CA SER A 11 -3.16 -14.10 19.66
C SER A 11 -1.96 -14.55 18.83
N GLU A 12 -2.17 -15.52 17.95
CA GLU A 12 -1.25 -15.79 16.85
C GLU A 12 -1.50 -14.71 15.82
N GLU A 13 -0.44 -13.99 15.47
CA GLU A 13 -0.36 -12.96 14.45
C GLU A 13 -1.34 -13.27 13.31
N LYS A 14 -2.45 -12.53 13.24
CA LYS A 14 -3.22 -12.51 12.00
C LYS A 14 -2.26 -11.97 10.97
N GLU A 15 -1.73 -12.84 10.12
CA GLU A 15 -0.99 -12.48 8.91
C GLU A 15 -1.72 -11.29 8.32
N SER A 16 -1.06 -10.13 8.30
CA SER A 16 -1.70 -8.91 7.81
C SER A 16 -2.15 -9.19 6.39
N VAL A 17 -3.47 -9.21 6.17
CA VAL A 17 -4.08 -9.44 4.86
C VAL A 17 -3.52 -8.44 3.83
N PHE A 18 -3.04 -7.30 4.31
CA PHE A 18 -2.36 -6.29 3.53
C PHE A 18 -0.85 -6.50 3.51
N LYS A 19 -0.27 -6.45 2.32
CA LYS A 19 1.17 -6.47 2.10
C LYS A 19 1.69 -5.05 1.88
N THR A 20 2.94 -4.81 2.26
CA THR A 20 3.65 -3.56 1.96
C THR A 20 4.79 -3.86 1.00
N LYS A 21 4.97 -2.99 0.00
CA LYS A 21 6.10 -3.08 -0.92
C LYS A 21 6.71 -1.72 -1.18
N ILE A 22 8.04 -1.69 -1.20
CA ILE A 22 8.81 -0.52 -1.61
C ILE A 22 8.89 -0.53 -3.14
N ILE A 23 8.56 0.59 -3.76
CA ILE A 23 8.81 0.81 -5.18
C ILE A 23 10.28 1.17 -5.32
N PRO A 24 11.08 0.38 -6.08
CA PRO A 24 12.47 0.72 -6.33
C PRO A 24 12.58 2.11 -6.99
N PRO A 25 13.56 2.95 -6.62
CA PRO A 25 13.70 4.29 -7.17
C PRO A 25 13.78 4.32 -8.70
N GLU A 26 14.40 3.32 -9.33
CA GLU A 26 14.50 3.16 -10.78
C GLU A 26 13.12 2.98 -11.46
N ASN A 27 12.13 2.49 -10.71
CA ASN A 27 10.78 2.25 -11.18
C ASN A 27 9.82 3.41 -10.84
N LEU A 28 10.27 4.42 -10.10
CA LEU A 28 9.46 5.57 -9.73
C LEU A 28 9.80 6.77 -10.62
N LYS A 29 9.02 6.97 -11.68
CA LYS A 29 9.16 8.08 -12.62
C LYS A 29 8.38 9.31 -12.17
N SER A 30 7.19 9.12 -11.63
CA SER A 30 6.35 10.20 -11.14
C SER A 30 5.39 9.75 -10.03
N LEU A 31 5.11 10.66 -9.11
CA LEU A 31 4.05 10.53 -8.12
C LEU A 31 3.17 11.78 -8.24
N ASN A 32 1.90 11.60 -8.58
CA ASN A 32 0.95 12.70 -8.73
C ASN A 32 -0.14 12.58 -7.67
N ILE A 33 -0.32 13.66 -6.91
CA ILE A 33 -1.30 13.75 -5.82
C ILE A 33 -2.18 14.95 -6.10
N LYS A 34 -3.44 14.69 -6.47
CA LYS A 34 -4.46 15.72 -6.66
C LYS A 34 -5.54 15.55 -5.62
N MET A 35 -5.42 16.26 -4.51
CA MET A 35 -6.43 16.27 -3.45
C MET A 35 -7.53 17.28 -3.79
N GLN A 36 -8.79 16.92 -3.63
CA GLN A 36 -9.90 17.88 -3.69
C GLN A 36 -10.09 18.47 -2.29
N GLY A 37 -9.45 19.61 -2.03
CA GLY A 37 -9.28 20.19 -0.70
C GLY A 37 -10.57 20.41 0.11
N ASP A 38 -11.71 20.64 -0.56
CA ASP A 38 -12.98 20.93 0.11
C ASP A 38 -13.80 19.66 0.42
N ARG A 39 -13.33 18.49 -0.03
CA ARG A 39 -14.01 17.20 0.22
C ARG A 39 -13.27 16.43 1.31
N ASN A 40 -14.03 15.66 2.09
CA ASN A 40 -13.46 14.74 3.07
C ASN A 40 -12.33 13.90 2.45
N CYS A 41 -11.36 13.51 3.28
CA CYS A 41 -10.28 12.59 2.88
C CYS A 41 -10.86 11.43 2.06
N CYS A 42 -10.13 10.99 1.02
CA CYS A 42 -10.49 9.94 0.03
C CYS A 42 -11.06 10.44 -1.31
N TYR A 43 -11.28 11.74 -1.52
CA TYR A 43 -11.62 12.29 -2.84
C TYR A 43 -10.40 13.00 -3.44
N GLY A 44 -9.66 12.27 -4.26
CA GLY A 44 -8.47 12.76 -4.93
C GLY A 44 -7.90 11.73 -5.88
N VAL A 45 -7.10 12.18 -6.84
CA VAL A 45 -6.37 11.29 -7.74
C VAL A 45 -4.98 11.08 -7.17
N LEU A 46 -4.63 9.83 -6.92
CA LEU A 46 -3.28 9.43 -6.58
C LEU A 46 -2.78 8.53 -7.70
N GLU A 47 -1.69 8.92 -8.35
CA GLU A 47 -1.10 8.18 -9.47
C GLU A 47 0.37 7.91 -9.22
N ILE A 48 0.80 6.70 -9.57
CA ILE A 48 2.21 6.32 -9.63
C ILE A 48 2.53 6.04 -11.09
N ASN A 49 3.52 6.74 -11.66
CA ASN A 49 3.87 6.66 -13.08
C ASN A 49 2.68 6.91 -14.03
N GLY A 50 1.76 7.81 -13.66
CA GLY A 50 0.53 8.07 -14.41
C GLY A 50 -0.53 6.97 -14.32
N LYS A 51 -0.30 5.91 -13.52
CA LYS A 51 -1.30 4.88 -13.23
C LYS A 51 -2.04 5.22 -11.95
N GLN A 52 -3.36 5.36 -12.05
CA GLN A 52 -4.20 5.65 -10.90
C GLN A 52 -4.17 4.50 -9.90
N LEU A 53 -4.01 4.84 -8.64
CA LEU A 53 -4.12 3.90 -7.55
C LEU A 53 -5.58 3.53 -7.38
N GLY A 54 -5.91 2.36 -7.92
CA GLY A 54 -7.24 1.81 -7.90
C GLY A 54 -7.54 1.00 -6.64
N LYS A 55 -8.61 0.20 -6.72
CA LYS A 55 -9.02 -0.72 -5.66
C LYS A 55 -7.85 -1.59 -5.17
N GLY A 56 -7.86 -1.89 -3.88
CA GLY A 56 -6.84 -2.72 -3.25
C GLY A 56 -5.59 -1.99 -2.78
N ILE A 57 -5.33 -0.74 -3.20
CA ILE A 57 -4.34 0.10 -2.52
C ILE A 57 -4.98 0.75 -1.30
N THR A 58 -4.34 0.61 -0.14
CA THR A 58 -4.88 1.10 1.14
C THR A 58 -4.11 2.29 1.69
N ALA A 59 -2.82 2.38 1.39
CA ALA A 59 -2.00 3.51 1.77
C ALA A 59 -0.79 3.65 0.84
N VAL A 60 -0.33 4.88 0.69
CA VAL A 60 0.97 5.20 0.11
C VAL A 60 1.71 6.09 1.10
N LYS A 61 2.96 5.72 1.38
CA LYS A 61 3.87 6.50 2.22
C LYS A 61 5.02 6.98 1.35
N LEU A 62 5.28 8.27 1.42
CA LEU A 62 6.42 8.92 0.77
C LEU A 62 7.40 9.34 1.87
N ASP A 63 8.56 8.69 1.91
CA ASP A 63 9.66 9.04 2.81
C ASP A 63 10.65 9.95 2.07
N LEU A 64 10.74 11.20 2.55
CA LEU A 64 11.61 12.24 2.02
C LEU A 64 12.75 12.49 3.01
N ASN A 65 13.98 12.18 2.59
CA ASN A 65 15.18 12.46 3.36
C ASN A 65 16.08 13.37 2.54
N ALA A 66 16.62 14.41 3.17
CA ALA A 66 17.58 15.30 2.53
C ALA A 66 18.84 14.51 2.13
N GLY A 67 19.23 14.60 0.86
CA GLY A 67 20.43 13.93 0.34
C GLY A 67 20.26 12.49 -0.14
N SER A 68 19.04 11.94 -0.14
CA SER A 68 18.76 10.62 -0.74
C SER A 68 17.56 10.69 -1.70
N LEU A 69 17.46 9.67 -2.57
CA LEU A 69 16.27 9.50 -3.41
C LEU A 69 15.04 9.24 -2.54
N PRO A 70 13.85 9.73 -2.97
CA PRO A 70 12.61 9.48 -2.26
C PRO A 70 12.26 8.00 -2.25
N VAL A 71 11.75 7.49 -1.13
CA VAL A 71 11.28 6.11 -1.01
C VAL A 71 9.76 6.10 -0.98
N VAL A 72 9.15 5.36 -1.91
CA VAL A 72 7.69 5.19 -1.97
C VAL A 72 7.33 3.79 -1.51
N GLN A 73 6.52 3.71 -0.46
CA GLN A 73 5.99 2.46 0.07
C GLN A 73 4.49 2.39 -0.21
N VAL A 74 4.04 1.27 -0.74
CA VAL A 74 2.63 1.03 -1.06
C VAL A 74 2.13 -0.13 -0.22
N LYS A 75 1.05 0.10 0.53
CA LYS A 75 0.32 -0.93 1.27
C LYS A 75 -0.92 -1.34 0.47
N TYR A 76 -1.03 -2.61 0.16
CA TYR A 76 -2.08 -3.13 -0.74
C TYR A 76 -2.62 -4.48 -0.29
N HIS A 77 -3.82 -4.80 -0.74
CA HIS A 77 -4.46 -6.10 -0.60
C HIS A 77 -4.17 -6.95 -1.85
N PRO A 78 -3.51 -8.10 -1.73
CA PRO A 78 -2.96 -8.84 -2.87
C PRO A 78 -4.04 -9.38 -3.82
N LEU A 79 -5.26 -9.64 -3.34
CA LEU A 79 -6.34 -10.20 -4.16
C LEU A 79 -7.18 -9.14 -4.90
N THR A 80 -7.05 -7.87 -4.53
CA THR A 80 -7.93 -6.81 -5.06
C THR A 80 -7.16 -5.69 -5.74
N VAL A 81 -5.83 -5.73 -5.71
CA VAL A 81 -4.98 -4.79 -6.44
C VAL A 81 -5.09 -5.05 -7.95
N SER A 82 -5.32 -3.98 -8.72
CA SER A 82 -5.48 -4.08 -10.18
C SER A 82 -4.21 -4.62 -10.85
N GLU A 83 -4.38 -5.33 -11.97
CA GLU A 83 -3.26 -5.90 -12.75
C GLU A 83 -2.26 -4.82 -13.19
N GLU A 84 -2.74 -3.64 -13.58
CA GLU A 84 -1.88 -2.50 -13.91
C GLU A 84 -0.97 -2.10 -12.74
N MET A 85 -1.51 -2.09 -11.53
CA MET A 85 -0.75 -1.74 -10.34
C MET A 85 0.12 -2.90 -9.86
N GLN A 86 -0.29 -4.15 -10.11
CA GLN A 86 0.58 -5.30 -9.93
C GLN A 86 1.84 -5.16 -10.78
N ASN A 87 1.74 -4.73 -12.04
CA ASN A 87 2.92 -4.53 -12.88
C ASN A 87 3.86 -3.46 -12.31
N VAL A 88 3.33 -2.36 -11.78
CA VAL A 88 4.14 -1.33 -11.10
C VAL A 88 4.82 -1.89 -9.84
N LEU A 89 4.12 -2.71 -9.06
CA LEU A 89 4.63 -3.28 -7.82
C LEU A 89 5.59 -4.44 -8.05
N TYR A 90 5.38 -5.27 -9.08
CA TYR A 90 6.02 -6.57 -9.25
C TYR A 90 6.96 -6.67 -10.42
N GLN A 91 7.13 -5.62 -11.24
CA GLN A 91 7.92 -5.64 -12.47
C GLN A 91 9.12 -6.58 -12.33
N LYS A 92 8.97 -7.76 -12.95
CA LYS A 92 9.94 -8.85 -12.89
C LYS A 92 11.18 -8.35 -13.64
N ARG A 93 12.34 -8.48 -12.99
CA ARG A 93 13.63 -8.47 -13.69
C ARG A 93 13.62 -9.50 -14.81
#